data_AF-A0A4V1Q4L5-F1
#
_entry.id   AF-A0A4V1Q4L5-F1
#
_cell.length_a   1.000
_cell.length_b   1.000
_cell.length_c   1.000
_cell.angle_alpha   90.00
_cell.angle_beta   90.00
_cell.angle_gamma   90.00
#
_symmetry.space_group_name_H-M   'P 1'
#
loop_
_entity.id
_entity.type
_entity.pdbx_description
1 polymer ?
#
loop_
_entity_poly.entity_id
_entity_poly.type
_entity_poly.pdbx_seq_one_letter_code
_entity_poly.pdbx_strand_id
1 'polypeptide(L)'
;MNEKDTTTRRLSFGVRSVAYGVTFFFLFAMTVALLGLVGNQLHKYGNTYEQYASMEYKNGLGLLLFSVIFSLLILLSHPWLGVGFICVLSFIAAVFFGTGAGVINRTAPFKGTSCNRPADEYPEPWRPYAHECSRIVAIQGLAWALWGLYIFLFFGAVFHKIQFKARPTPEGFYYNKA
;
A
#
# COMPACT_ATOMS: atom_id res chain seq x y z
N MET A 1 27.94 -14.87 -38.69
CA MET A 1 26.89 -13.84 -38.56
C MET A 1 25.90 -14.40 -37.55
N ASN A 2 25.99 -14.01 -36.28
CA ASN A 2 25.25 -14.64 -35.18
C ASN A 2 23.79 -14.22 -35.23
N GLU A 3 22.93 -15.16 -35.58
CA GLU A 3 21.47 -15.06 -35.50
C GLU A 3 21.10 -14.86 -34.03
N LYS A 4 20.69 -13.63 -33.69
CA LYS A 4 20.12 -13.33 -32.38
C LYS A 4 18.75 -14.01 -32.35
N ASP A 5 18.64 -15.10 -31.61
CA ASP A 5 17.38 -15.68 -31.18
C ASP A 5 16.50 -14.57 -30.57
N THR A 6 15.63 -14.00 -31.39
CA THR A 6 14.53 -13.15 -30.97
C THR A 6 13.48 -14.07 -30.38
N THR A 7 13.78 -14.58 -29.19
CA THR A 7 12.80 -15.30 -28.37
C THR A 7 11.67 -14.31 -28.09
N THR A 8 10.63 -14.37 -28.90
CA THR A 8 9.43 -13.57 -28.74
C THR A 8 8.89 -13.97 -27.38
N ARG A 9 9.03 -13.09 -26.38
CA ARG A 9 8.48 -13.32 -25.03
C ARG A 9 6.97 -13.43 -25.20
N ARG A 10 6.45 -14.64 -25.43
CA ARG A 10 5.02 -14.90 -25.42
C ARG A 10 4.51 -14.43 -24.07
N LEU A 11 3.57 -13.49 -24.12
CA LEU A 11 2.84 -13.01 -22.95
C LEU A 11 2.09 -14.22 -22.41
N SER A 12 2.69 -14.93 -21.45
CA SER A 12 2.05 -16.08 -20.85
C SER A 12 1.04 -15.56 -19.83
N PHE A 13 -0.25 -15.70 -20.17
CA PHE A 13 -1.37 -15.42 -19.26
C PHE A 13 -1.47 -16.50 -18.17
N GLY A 14 -0.39 -16.70 -17.42
CA GLY A 14 -0.41 -17.51 -16.22
C GLY A 14 -1.11 -16.76 -15.09
N VAL A 15 -1.77 -17.50 -14.18
CA VAL A 15 -2.43 -16.95 -12.98
C VAL A 15 -1.52 -15.99 -12.20
N ARG A 16 -0.21 -16.30 -12.14
CA ARG A 16 0.80 -15.44 -11.50
C ARG A 16 0.94 -14.07 -12.19
N SER A 17 0.94 -14.03 -13.51
CA SER A 17 1.08 -12.80 -14.30
C SER A 17 -0.15 -11.91 -14.13
N VAL A 18 -1.34 -12.50 -14.15
CA VAL A 18 -2.61 -11.79 -13.93
C VAL A 18 -2.69 -11.24 -12.50
N ALA A 19 -2.40 -12.07 -11.48
CA ALA A 19 -2.39 -11.62 -10.08
C ALA A 19 -1.39 -10.48 -9.85
N TYR A 20 -0.24 -10.53 -10.51
CA TYR A 20 0.76 -9.46 -10.46
C TYR A 20 0.23 -8.17 -11.07
N GLY A 21 -0.31 -8.22 -12.29
CA GLY A 21 -0.88 -7.05 -12.97
C GLY A 21 -2.01 -6.40 -12.17
N VAL A 22 -2.90 -7.23 -11.61
CA VAL A 22 -4.01 -6.78 -10.75
C VAL A 22 -3.49 -6.11 -9.47
N THR A 23 -2.48 -6.70 -8.81
CA THR A 23 -1.89 -6.14 -7.59
C THR A 23 -1.28 -4.76 -7.85
N PHE A 24 -0.50 -4.62 -8.92
CA PHE A 24 0.14 -3.34 -9.27
C PHE A 24 -0.87 -2.30 -9.72
N PHE A 25 -1.92 -2.71 -10.44
CA PHE A 25 -3.03 -1.83 -10.80
C PHE A 25 -3.74 -1.29 -9.55
N PHE A 26 -4.08 -2.15 -8.59
CA PHE A 26 -4.71 -1.73 -7.34
C PHE A 26 -3.80 -0.84 -6.49
N LEU A 27 -2.51 -1.20 -6.36
CA LEU A 27 -1.53 -0.37 -5.68
C LEU A 27 -1.48 1.03 -6.29
N PHE A 28 -1.41 1.14 -7.62
CA PHE A 28 -1.41 2.43 -8.30
C PHE A 28 -2.70 3.21 -8.07
N ALA A 29 -3.86 2.59 -8.34
CA ALA A 29 -5.16 3.24 -8.22
C ALA A 29 -5.43 3.75 -6.79
N MET A 30 -5.16 2.92 -5.77
CA MET A 30 -5.33 3.31 -4.37
C MET A 30 -4.32 4.37 -3.94
N THR A 31 -3.07 4.30 -4.40
CA THR A 31 -2.04 5.30 -4.08
C THR A 31 -2.41 6.67 -4.65
N VAL A 32 -2.88 6.74 -5.89
CA VAL A 32 -3.33 7.99 -6.52
C VAL A 32 -4.59 8.53 -5.83
N ALA A 33 -5.55 7.66 -5.48
CA ALA A 33 -6.74 8.06 -4.74
C ALA A 33 -6.37 8.66 -3.37
N LEU A 34 -5.46 8.00 -2.63
CA LEU A 34 -5.01 8.49 -1.33
C LEU A 34 -4.20 9.79 -1.46
N LEU A 35 -3.36 9.94 -2.49
CA LEU A 35 -2.66 11.19 -2.81
C LEU A 35 -3.65 12.35 -3.02
N GLY A 36 -4.74 12.14 -3.76
CA GLY A 36 -5.76 13.15 -3.97
C GLY A 36 -6.46 13.56 -2.66
N LEU A 37 -6.80 12.60 -1.81
CA LEU A 37 -7.50 12.87 -0.55
C LEU A 37 -6.60 13.56 0.49
N VAL A 38 -5.39 13.05 0.70
CA VAL A 38 -4.41 13.62 1.65
C VAL A 38 -3.90 14.97 1.14
N GLY A 39 -3.64 15.09 -0.16
CA GLY A 39 -3.25 16.35 -0.78
C GLY A 39 -4.32 17.43 -0.63
N ASN A 40 -5.60 17.08 -0.80
CA ASN A 40 -6.70 18.02 -0.57
C ASN A 40 -6.74 18.51 0.89
N GLN A 41 -6.60 17.60 1.86
CA GLN A 41 -6.55 17.94 3.29
C GLN A 41 -5.39 18.90 3.60
N LEU A 42 -4.18 18.57 3.16
CA LEU A 42 -2.99 19.39 3.42
C LEU A 42 -3.04 20.75 2.70
N HIS A 43 -3.60 20.81 1.49
CA HIS A 43 -3.82 22.08 0.80
C HIS A 43 -4.89 22.95 1.48
N LYS A 44 -5.96 22.35 2.01
CA LYS A 44 -7.05 23.09 2.66
C LYS A 44 -6.64 23.72 3.99
N TYR A 45 -5.90 22.98 4.82
CA TYR A 45 -5.50 23.41 6.17
C TYR A 45 -4.05 23.89 6.26
N GLY A 46 -3.36 24.03 5.12
CA GLY A 46 -2.02 24.61 5.04
C GLY A 46 -0.99 23.95 5.97
N ASN A 47 0.01 24.75 6.38
CA ASN A 47 1.14 24.29 7.19
C ASN A 47 1.09 24.74 8.66
N THR A 48 0.05 25.41 9.12
CA THR A 48 -0.07 25.81 10.54
C THR A 48 -0.70 24.68 11.36
N TYR A 49 -0.23 24.43 12.58
CA TYR A 49 -0.77 23.35 13.43
C TYR A 49 -2.15 23.67 14.00
N GLU A 50 -2.49 24.96 14.10
CA GLU A 50 -3.78 25.45 14.64
C GLU A 50 -4.99 25.05 13.77
N GLN A 51 -4.75 24.76 12.50
CA GLN A 51 -5.76 24.35 11.53
C GLN A 51 -5.96 22.83 11.49
N TYR A 52 -5.39 22.08 12.44
CA TYR A 52 -5.53 20.63 12.58
C TYR A 52 -6.07 20.29 13.97
N ALA A 53 -6.94 19.27 14.05
CA ALA A 53 -7.49 18.79 15.33
C ALA A 53 -6.42 18.32 16.33
N SER A 54 -5.26 17.88 15.84
CA SER A 54 -4.10 17.53 16.67
C SER A 54 -2.80 17.55 15.86
N MET A 55 -1.67 17.69 16.54
CA MET A 55 -0.33 17.59 15.92
C MET A 55 -0.08 16.19 15.35
N GLU A 56 -0.57 15.16 16.04
CA GLU A 56 -0.49 13.76 15.59
C GLU A 56 -1.22 13.56 14.26
N TYR A 57 -2.42 14.15 14.11
CA TYR A 57 -3.19 14.07 12.87
C TYR A 57 -2.46 14.72 11.69
N LYS A 58 -1.90 15.93 11.88
CA LYS A 58 -1.11 16.60 10.84
C LYS A 58 0.11 15.77 10.43
N ASN A 59 0.86 15.25 11.40
CA ASN A 59 2.03 14.42 11.14
C ASN A 59 1.65 13.09 10.47
N GLY A 60 0.50 12.50 10.84
CA GLY A 60 -0.06 11.32 10.19
C GLY A 60 -0.39 11.56 8.72
N LEU A 61 -1.02 12.70 8.40
CA LEU A 61 -1.27 13.11 7.01
C LEU A 61 0.05 13.34 6.25
N GLY A 62 1.04 13.98 6.86
CA GLY A 62 2.37 14.15 6.26
C GLY A 62 3.08 12.83 5.98
N LEU A 63 3.00 11.87 6.92
CA LEU A 63 3.54 10.53 6.74
C LEU A 63 2.83 9.80 5.60
N LEU A 64 1.50 9.89 5.50
CA LEU A 64 0.76 9.30 4.38
C LEU A 64 1.10 9.96 3.06
N LEU A 65 1.28 11.29 3.00
CA LEU A 65 1.71 12.00 1.80
C LEU A 65 3.09 11.49 1.34
N PHE A 66 4.03 11.38 2.26
CA PHE A 66 5.35 10.81 1.95
C PHE A 66 5.23 9.35 1.47
N SER A 67 4.39 8.55 2.13
CA SER A 67 4.17 7.14 1.79
C SER A 67 3.61 6.96 0.38
N VAL A 68 2.66 7.82 -0.03
CA VAL A 68 2.10 7.75 -1.40
C VAL A 68 3.12 8.19 -2.45
N ILE A 69 3.90 9.24 -2.19
CA ILE A 69 4.97 9.67 -3.10
C ILE A 69 6.02 8.57 -3.24
N PHE A 70 6.49 8.02 -2.11
CA PHE A 70 7.41 6.90 -2.07
C PHE A 70 6.88 5.69 -2.86
N SER A 71 5.61 5.36 -2.66
CA SER A 71 4.94 4.26 -3.36
C SER A 71 4.84 4.48 -4.86
N LEU A 72 4.50 5.69 -5.31
CA LEU A 72 4.49 6.02 -6.74
C LEU A 72 5.89 5.90 -7.35
N LEU A 73 6.93 6.34 -6.64
CA LEU A 73 8.32 6.16 -7.08
C LEU A 73 8.70 4.68 -7.20
N ILE A 74 8.28 3.83 -6.25
CA ILE A 74 8.46 2.37 -6.32
C ILE A 74 7.72 1.80 -7.53
N LEU A 75 6.45 2.16 -7.73
CA LEU A 75 5.63 1.65 -8.83
C LEU A 75 6.19 2.05 -10.20
N LEU A 76 6.69 3.28 -10.33
CA LEU A 76 7.34 3.74 -11.56
C LEU A 76 8.66 3.02 -11.80
N SER A 77 9.50 2.91 -10.77
CA SER A 77 10.82 2.27 -10.88
C SER A 77 10.76 0.74 -10.94
N HIS A 78 9.61 0.15 -10.59
CA HIS A 78 9.41 -1.29 -10.47
C HIS A 78 9.98 -2.15 -11.62
N PRO A 79 9.81 -1.80 -12.92
CA PRO A 79 10.34 -2.61 -14.02
C PRO A 79 11.87 -2.76 -14.03
N TRP A 80 12.59 -1.82 -13.40
CA TRP A 80 14.05 -1.80 -13.33
C TRP A 80 14.60 -2.36 -12.01
N LEU A 81 13.74 -2.64 -11.03
CA LEU A 81 14.15 -3.10 -9.71
C LEU A 81 14.18 -4.63 -9.62
N GLY A 82 15.24 -5.16 -9.00
CA GLY A 82 15.31 -6.58 -8.68
C GLY A 82 14.28 -6.96 -7.61
N VAL A 83 13.77 -8.20 -7.67
CA VAL A 83 12.74 -8.72 -6.72
C VAL A 83 13.16 -8.58 -5.25
N GLY A 84 14.47 -8.67 -4.94
CA GLY A 84 14.97 -8.50 -3.58
C GLY A 84 14.84 -7.06 -3.07
N PHE A 85 15.01 -6.08 -3.95
CA PHE A 85 14.85 -4.67 -3.60
C PHE A 85 13.37 -4.30 -3.43
N ILE A 86 12.49 -4.84 -4.29
CA ILE A 86 11.03 -4.72 -4.13
C ILE A 86 10.56 -5.30 -2.79
N CYS A 87 11.15 -6.40 -2.33
CA CYS A 87 10.87 -6.96 -1.01
C CYS A 87 11.16 -5.94 0.12
N VAL A 88 12.34 -5.33 0.14
CA VAL A 88 12.69 -4.36 1.19
C VAL A 88 11.82 -3.11 1.11
N LEU A 89 11.60 -2.58 -0.11
CA LEU A 89 10.80 -1.39 -0.33
C LEU A 89 9.32 -1.60 0.04
N SER A 90 8.75 -2.76 -0.29
CA SER A 90 7.37 -3.09 0.07
C SER A 90 7.19 -3.19 1.59
N PHE A 91 8.18 -3.72 2.32
CA PHE A 91 8.16 -3.72 3.78
C PHE A 91 8.19 -2.29 4.35
N ILE A 92 9.09 -1.43 3.86
CA ILE A 92 9.18 -0.03 4.28
C ILE A 92 7.84 0.70 4.00
N ALA A 93 7.28 0.53 2.81
CA ALA A 93 5.99 1.11 2.44
C ALA A 93 4.86 0.61 3.36
N ALA A 94 4.83 -0.71 3.65
CA ALA A 94 3.87 -1.27 4.59
C ALA A 94 3.98 -0.61 5.98
N VAL A 95 5.19 -0.48 6.53
CA VAL A 95 5.39 0.17 7.84
C VAL A 95 4.86 1.61 7.84
N PHE A 96 5.12 2.39 6.79
CA PHE A 96 4.65 3.77 6.75
C PHE A 96 3.13 3.88 6.59
N PHE A 97 2.51 3.10 5.71
CA PHE A 97 1.04 3.09 5.57
C PHE A 97 0.35 2.57 6.83
N GLY A 98 0.86 1.50 7.43
CA GLY A 98 0.31 0.95 8.68
C GLY A 98 0.42 1.95 9.84
N THR A 99 1.56 2.63 9.96
CA THR A 99 1.75 3.66 10.98
C THR A 99 0.81 4.85 10.74
N GLY A 100 0.74 5.37 9.51
CA GLY A 100 -0.16 6.48 9.17
C GLY A 100 -1.63 6.13 9.39
N ALA A 101 -2.06 4.93 8.97
CA ALA A 101 -3.41 4.43 9.19
C ALA A 101 -3.73 4.26 10.68
N GLY A 102 -2.77 3.74 11.46
CA GLY A 102 -2.90 3.57 12.91
C GLY A 102 -3.03 4.89 13.65
N VAL A 103 -2.20 5.88 13.31
CA VAL A 103 -2.25 7.23 13.92
C VAL A 103 -3.60 7.88 13.61
N ILE A 104 -4.06 7.87 12.37
CA ILE A 104 -5.36 8.47 12.02
C ILE A 104 -6.51 7.72 12.71
N ASN A 105 -6.49 6.39 12.75
CA ASN A 105 -7.52 5.61 13.42
C ASN A 105 -7.59 5.87 14.94
N ARG A 106 -6.45 6.15 15.57
CA ARG A 106 -6.36 6.47 17.00
C ARG A 106 -6.80 7.90 17.30
N THR A 107 -6.41 8.85 16.45
CA THR A 107 -6.60 10.28 16.69
C THR A 107 -7.98 10.77 16.26
N ALA A 108 -8.49 10.27 15.13
CA ALA A 108 -9.77 10.67 14.59
C ALA A 108 -10.93 9.86 15.22
N PRO A 109 -11.96 10.52 15.77
CA PRO A 109 -13.12 9.85 16.35
C PRO A 109 -14.10 9.31 15.28
N PHE A 110 -13.81 9.56 14.00
CA PHE A 110 -14.67 9.17 12.89
C PHE A 110 -14.63 7.67 12.61
N LYS A 111 -15.81 7.08 12.41
CA LYS A 111 -16.00 5.71 11.96
C LYS A 111 -16.94 5.72 10.76
N GLY A 112 -16.87 4.70 9.91
CA GLY A 112 -17.75 4.58 8.74
C GLY A 112 -19.25 4.59 9.10
N THR A 113 -19.59 4.20 10.33
CA THR A 113 -20.97 4.20 10.85
C THR A 113 -21.39 5.51 11.51
N SER A 114 -20.47 6.45 11.77
CA SER A 114 -20.74 7.64 12.58
C SER A 114 -20.86 8.94 11.77
N CYS A 115 -20.62 8.92 10.46
CA CYS A 115 -20.54 10.16 9.67
C CYS A 115 -21.84 10.97 9.54
N ASN A 116 -22.99 10.44 9.96
CA ASN A 116 -24.25 11.17 10.02
C ASN A 116 -24.57 11.76 11.40
N ARG A 117 -23.66 11.64 12.37
CA ARG A 117 -23.84 12.24 13.69
C ARG A 117 -23.67 13.76 13.63
N PRO A 118 -24.44 14.51 14.44
CA PRO A 118 -24.31 15.96 14.51
C PRO A 118 -22.94 16.36 15.09
N ALA A 119 -22.50 17.58 14.74
CA ALA A 119 -21.12 18.01 15.00
C ALA A 119 -20.80 18.16 16.50
N ASP A 120 -21.80 18.44 17.32
CA ASP A 120 -21.72 18.62 18.77
C ASP A 120 -21.41 17.32 19.53
N GLU A 121 -21.77 16.16 18.98
CA GLU A 121 -21.41 14.84 19.53
C GLU A 121 -19.91 14.50 19.39
N TYR A 122 -19.18 15.23 18.56
CA TYR A 122 -17.74 15.04 18.41
C TYR A 122 -16.94 15.85 19.44
N PRO A 123 -15.73 15.39 19.82
CA PRO A 123 -14.80 16.17 20.63
C PRO A 123 -14.56 17.54 20.00
N GLU A 124 -14.44 18.57 20.84
CA GLU A 124 -14.27 19.98 20.42
C GLU A 124 -13.28 20.21 19.26
N PRO A 125 -12.05 19.64 19.27
CA PRO A 125 -11.10 19.85 18.17
C PRO A 125 -11.52 19.20 16.84
N TRP A 126 -12.41 18.20 16.88
CA TRP A 126 -12.87 17.45 15.72
C TRP A 126 -14.20 17.93 15.14
N ARG A 127 -14.95 18.78 15.86
CA ARG A 127 -16.24 19.33 15.40
C ARG A 127 -16.15 20.05 14.05
N PRO A 128 -15.11 20.87 13.77
CA PRO A 128 -14.96 21.51 12.47
C PRO A 128 -14.84 20.51 11.32
N TYR A 129 -14.37 19.29 11.58
CA TYR A 129 -14.16 18.24 10.59
C TYR A 129 -15.35 17.29 10.46
N ALA A 130 -16.45 17.50 11.19
CA ALA A 130 -17.62 16.61 11.14
C ALA A 130 -18.16 16.44 9.72
N HIS A 131 -18.18 17.53 8.93
CA HIS A 131 -18.56 17.53 7.52
C HIS A 131 -17.59 16.75 6.60
N GLU A 132 -16.38 16.44 7.08
CA GLU A 132 -15.35 15.70 6.36
C GLU A 132 -15.19 14.27 6.85
N CYS A 133 -16.08 13.78 7.71
CA CYS A 133 -16.00 12.43 8.28
C CYS A 133 -15.79 11.35 7.21
N SER A 134 -16.58 11.36 6.14
CA SER A 134 -16.48 10.37 5.06
C SER A 134 -15.11 10.38 4.38
N ARG A 135 -14.50 11.55 4.25
CA ARG A 135 -13.18 11.74 3.66
C ARG A 135 -12.08 11.20 4.57
N ILE A 136 -12.14 11.51 5.86
CA ILE A 136 -11.14 11.04 6.85
C ILE A 136 -11.21 9.51 6.99
N VAL A 137 -12.42 8.95 7.01
CA VAL A 137 -12.63 7.50 7.00
C VAL A 137 -12.12 6.88 5.71
N ALA A 138 -12.32 7.51 4.55
CA ALA A 138 -11.78 7.02 3.28
C ALA A 138 -10.24 7.02 3.26
N ILE A 139 -9.60 8.09 3.79
CA ILE A 139 -8.13 8.15 3.96
C ILE A 139 -7.65 6.98 4.82
N GLN A 140 -8.30 6.77 5.97
CA GLN A 140 -7.97 5.67 6.87
C GLN A 140 -8.14 4.30 6.19
N GLY A 141 -9.26 4.08 5.50
CA GLY A 141 -9.55 2.81 4.82
C GLY A 141 -8.55 2.51 3.70
N LEU A 142 -8.22 3.51 2.88
CA LEU A 142 -7.22 3.37 1.82
C LEU A 142 -5.83 3.13 2.38
N ALA A 143 -5.45 3.79 3.48
CA ALA A 143 -4.16 3.56 4.12
C ALA A 143 -4.04 2.13 4.68
N TRP A 144 -5.09 1.59 5.31
CA TRP A 144 -5.14 0.18 5.74
C TRP A 144 -5.12 -0.80 4.56
N ALA A 145 -5.83 -0.49 3.47
CA ALA A 145 -5.81 -1.32 2.27
C ALA A 145 -4.42 -1.36 1.62
N LEU A 146 -3.75 -0.21 1.51
CA LEU A 146 -2.37 -0.13 1.00
C LEU A 146 -1.39 -0.86 1.91
N TRP A 147 -1.52 -0.73 3.23
CA TRP A 147 -0.75 -1.55 4.18
C TRP A 147 -0.91 -3.05 3.88
N GLY A 148 -2.15 -3.54 3.75
CA GLY A 148 -2.42 -4.94 3.46
C GLY A 148 -1.82 -5.39 2.13
N LEU A 149 -2.01 -4.61 1.07
CA LEU A 149 -1.45 -4.89 -0.25
C LEU A 149 0.08 -4.95 -0.23
N TYR A 150 0.75 -4.03 0.46
CA TYR A 150 2.20 -4.03 0.57
C TYR A 150 2.73 -5.19 1.44
N ILE A 151 1.99 -5.62 2.46
CA ILE A 151 2.30 -6.84 3.22
C ILE A 151 2.17 -8.09 2.34
N PHE A 152 1.11 -8.20 1.55
CA PHE A 152 0.95 -9.32 0.61
C PHE A 152 2.06 -9.32 -0.45
N LEU A 153 2.42 -8.16 -0.98
CA LEU A 153 3.53 -8.02 -1.93
C LEU A 153 4.87 -8.41 -1.29
N PHE A 154 5.11 -8.00 -0.03
CA PHE A 154 6.29 -8.38 0.73
C PHE A 154 6.41 -9.89 0.87
N PHE A 155 5.39 -10.56 1.41
CA PHE A 155 5.41 -12.01 1.56
C PHE A 155 5.50 -12.72 0.21
N GLY A 156 4.77 -12.26 -0.82
CA GLY A 156 4.88 -12.78 -2.18
C GLY A 156 6.29 -12.71 -2.74
N ALA A 157 6.99 -11.59 -2.54
CA ALA A 157 8.38 -11.40 -2.95
C ALA A 157 9.35 -12.30 -2.16
N VAL A 158 9.13 -12.45 -0.84
CA VAL A 158 9.90 -13.37 0.02
C VAL A 158 9.74 -14.81 -0.45
N PHE A 159 8.51 -15.29 -0.64
CA PHE A 159 8.25 -16.65 -1.11
C PHE A 159 8.87 -16.91 -2.49
N HIS A 160 8.81 -15.92 -3.39
CA HIS A 160 9.43 -16.03 -4.71
C HIS A 160 10.97 -16.11 -4.61
N LYS A 161 11.59 -15.35 -3.71
CA LYS A 161 13.05 -15.36 -3.52
C LYS A 161 13.56 -16.61 -2.82
N ILE A 162 12.85 -17.10 -1.81
CA ILE A 162 13.28 -18.25 -1.02
C ILE A 162 13.11 -19.56 -1.79
N GLN A 163 12.31 -19.58 -2.88
CA GLN A 163 11.99 -20.78 -3.67
C GLN A 163 11.88 -22.02 -2.78
N PHE A 164 10.77 -22.14 -2.04
CA PHE A 164 10.43 -23.38 -1.35
C PHE A 164 10.31 -24.52 -2.38
N LYS A 165 11.44 -25.11 -2.76
CA LYS A 165 11.49 -26.38 -3.46
C LYS A 165 11.14 -27.40 -2.40
N ALA A 166 9.88 -27.83 -2.39
CA ALA A 166 9.52 -29.09 -1.76
C ALA A 166 10.52 -30.12 -2.29
N ARG A 167 11.37 -30.67 -1.41
CA ARG A 167 12.26 -31.75 -1.80
C ARG A 167 11.36 -32.83 -2.43
N PRO A 168 11.61 -33.25 -3.68
CA PRO A 168 10.87 -34.37 -4.23
C PRO A 168 11.05 -35.54 -3.27
N THR A 169 9.93 -36.19 -2.92
CA THR A 169 9.94 -37.41 -2.13
C THR A 169 10.91 -38.42 -2.76
N PRO A 170 11.66 -39.19 -1.96
CA PRO A 170 12.75 -40.05 -2.43
C PRO A 170 12.33 -41.21 -3.34
N GLU A 171 11.10 -41.26 -3.84
CA GLU A 171 10.58 -42.32 -4.69
C GLU A 171 11.33 -42.42 -6.03
N GLY A 172 11.95 -41.33 -6.50
CA GLY A 172 12.86 -41.36 -7.66
C GLY A 172 14.24 -41.99 -7.39
N PHE A 173 14.61 -42.24 -6.13
CA PHE A 173 15.90 -42.86 -5.76
C PHE A 173 15.84 -44.40 -5.80
N TYR A 174 14.64 -44.99 -5.69
CA TYR A 174 14.47 -46.45 -5.65
C TYR A 174 14.32 -47.12 -7.04
N TYR A 175 14.05 -46.35 -8.09
CA TYR A 175 13.84 -46.87 -9.46
C TYR A 175 15.06 -46.85 -10.37
N ASN A 176 16.21 -46.36 -9.90
CA ASN A 176 17.48 -46.54 -10.61
C ASN A 176 18.22 -47.75 -10.02
N LYS A 177 17.77 -48.96 -10.37
CA LYS A 177 18.58 -50.16 -10.25
C LYS A 177 18.79 -50.76 -11.64
N ALA A 178 20.06 -50.76 -12.04
CA ALA A 178 20.78 -51.66 -12.95
C ALA A 178 20.10 -52.06 -14.26
#